data_AF-A0A0C9X1E4-F1
#
_entry.id   AF-A0A0C9X1E4-F1
#
_cell.length_a   1.000
_cell.length_b   1.000
_cell.length_c   1.000
_cell.angle_alpha   90.00
_cell.angle_beta   90.00
_cell.angle_gamma   90.00
#
_symmetry.space_group_name_H-M   'P 1'
#
loop_
_entity.id
_entity.type
_entity.pdbx_description
1 polymer ?
#
loop_
_entity_poly.entity_id
_entity_poly.type
_entity_poly.pdbx_seq_one_letter_code
_entity_poly.pdbx_strand_id
1 'polypeptide(L)'
;MPPVAGRKKLAATANVRAQEAANLRIKELENLLADKDTECQRLQSELDKANQKLDMHQDSSVLWKEKHEKTYHELRMQRQTTKRGQQKLTQLQEQVLILKTAEKEASKQLLIGSRESHKAISLLQKQNNTLHLELSMSMAKWALQLEKTHAKLATSTSDLKTLRNKASKLRKAAICGKEQKEQAIASVKKKILDQRSVHQLMQKGVFTEETRNVVRLLVKAGCSRNLIGEVISAVLKSAGITAVGSISRTSISRILCEGYFAARIQLGYEMKNAESMTFSADGTSHHSINYNSRHVHLIAEDYTSSEGSSKQRVTRTFGIQSSKDGSSEEAISDWEKNLKAIVDLYNNSPLGKRSGGLVKLIDLLIKLAGMNTDHCSKEKKDA
;
A
#
# COMPACT_ATOMS: atom_id res chain seq x y z
N MET A 1 200.05 8.65 -32.98
CA MET A 1 200.92 9.67 -33.63
C MET A 1 200.62 11.04 -33.00
N PRO A 2 201.49 12.04 -33.13
CA PRO A 2 201.93 12.92 -32.04
C PRO A 2 201.21 14.31 -32.14
N PRO A 3 201.84 15.50 -32.01
CA PRO A 3 202.28 16.19 -30.78
C PRO A 3 202.04 17.74 -30.73
N VAL A 4 202.62 18.36 -29.68
CA VAL A 4 203.28 19.70 -29.61
C VAL A 4 202.36 20.94 -29.53
N ALA A 5 202.32 21.78 -28.49
CA ALA A 5 203.28 22.40 -27.55
C ALA A 5 203.73 23.84 -27.92
N GLY A 6 203.80 24.72 -26.91
CA GLY A 6 204.90 25.71 -26.82
C GLY A 6 204.58 27.20 -26.54
N ARG A 7 204.95 27.64 -25.32
CA ARG A 7 205.79 28.82 -24.92
C ARG A 7 205.26 30.27 -24.71
N LYS A 8 205.65 30.76 -23.50
CA LYS A 8 206.29 32.05 -23.06
C LYS A 8 205.52 33.38 -23.22
N LYS A 9 205.24 34.15 -22.14
CA LYS A 9 206.03 34.99 -21.17
C LYS A 9 206.41 36.40 -21.67
N LEU A 10 206.04 37.41 -20.84
CA LEU A 10 206.53 38.80 -20.68
C LEU A 10 205.86 39.95 -21.46
N ALA A 11 204.89 40.62 -20.81
CA ALA A 11 204.53 42.07 -20.88
C ALA A 11 203.15 42.29 -20.19
N ALA A 12 203.03 42.16 -18.87
CA ALA A 12 203.23 43.26 -17.91
C ALA A 12 202.53 44.59 -18.32
N THR A 13 201.38 44.85 -17.65
CA THR A 13 201.03 46.12 -16.97
C THR A 13 200.17 47.23 -17.61
N ALA A 14 199.61 47.09 -18.82
CA ALA A 14 198.65 48.11 -19.33
C ALA A 14 197.29 47.57 -19.82
N ASN A 15 197.24 46.43 -20.52
CA ASN A 15 196.00 45.99 -21.18
C ASN A 15 195.03 45.20 -20.28
N VAL A 16 195.54 44.73 -19.12
CA VAL A 16 194.76 44.04 -18.08
C VAL A 16 193.69 44.98 -17.49
N ARG A 17 193.93 46.30 -17.45
CA ARG A 17 192.94 47.29 -16.96
C ARG A 17 191.84 47.63 -17.98
N ALA A 18 192.09 47.46 -19.29
CA ALA A 18 191.08 47.74 -20.32
C ALA A 18 190.15 46.54 -20.55
N GLN A 19 190.67 45.31 -20.42
CA GLN A 19 189.88 44.09 -20.59
C GLN A 19 189.03 43.76 -19.35
N GLU A 20 189.51 44.10 -18.15
CA GLU A 20 188.70 44.02 -16.93
C GLU A 20 187.54 45.03 -16.94
N ALA A 21 187.75 46.25 -17.47
CA ALA A 21 186.70 47.25 -17.64
C ALA A 21 185.64 46.85 -18.70
N ALA A 22 186.08 46.26 -19.82
CA ALA A 22 185.16 45.76 -20.86
C ALA A 22 184.33 44.56 -20.37
N ASN A 23 184.93 43.63 -19.63
CA ASN A 23 184.20 42.46 -19.12
C ASN A 23 183.26 42.82 -17.96
N LEU A 24 183.62 43.79 -17.11
CA LEU A 24 182.70 44.36 -16.12
C LEU A 24 181.49 45.01 -16.80
N ARG A 25 181.71 45.71 -17.93
CA ARG A 25 180.62 46.32 -18.70
C ARG A 25 179.74 45.28 -19.40
N ILE A 26 180.32 44.20 -19.92
CA ILE A 26 179.56 43.06 -20.46
C ILE A 26 178.71 42.43 -19.35
N LYS A 27 179.28 42.23 -18.16
CA LYS A 27 178.55 41.67 -17.01
C LYS A 27 177.44 42.60 -16.52
N GLU A 28 177.66 43.92 -16.58
CA GLU A 28 176.63 44.93 -16.33
C GLU A 28 175.48 44.85 -17.34
N LEU A 29 175.81 44.71 -18.64
CA LEU A 29 174.82 44.62 -19.72
C LEU A 29 174.07 43.29 -19.70
N GLU A 30 174.73 42.18 -19.35
CA GLU A 30 174.10 40.87 -19.13
C GLU A 30 173.12 40.92 -17.95
N ASN A 31 173.49 41.58 -16.85
CA ASN A 31 172.59 41.82 -15.73
C ASN A 31 171.42 42.73 -16.12
N LEU A 32 171.66 43.79 -16.91
CA LEU A 32 170.62 44.67 -17.43
C LEU A 32 169.68 43.94 -18.40
N LEU A 33 170.20 43.04 -19.23
CA LEU A 33 169.41 42.23 -20.14
C LEU A 33 168.55 41.23 -19.35
N ALA A 34 169.11 40.60 -18.31
CA ALA A 34 168.36 39.71 -17.42
C ALA A 34 167.28 40.46 -16.62
N ASP A 35 167.56 41.68 -16.15
CA ASP A 35 166.56 42.55 -15.52
C ASP A 35 165.46 42.95 -16.52
N LYS A 36 165.80 43.19 -17.79
CA LYS A 36 164.80 43.51 -18.83
C LYS A 36 163.99 42.30 -19.28
N ASP A 37 164.58 41.11 -19.33
CA ASP A 37 163.84 39.87 -19.62
C ASP A 37 162.90 39.51 -18.47
N THR A 38 163.32 39.69 -17.22
CA THR A 38 162.42 39.51 -16.07
C THR A 38 161.30 40.55 -16.04
N GLU A 39 161.59 41.80 -16.45
CA GLU A 39 160.58 42.84 -16.61
C GLU A 39 159.59 42.53 -17.75
N CYS A 40 160.07 42.04 -18.90
CA CYS A 40 159.24 41.58 -20.01
C CYS A 40 158.37 40.39 -19.63
N GLN A 41 158.90 39.39 -18.91
CA GLN A 41 158.11 38.26 -18.41
C GLN A 41 157.07 38.69 -17.37
N ARG A 42 157.41 39.66 -16.50
CA ARG A 42 156.46 40.23 -15.54
C ARG A 42 155.32 40.95 -16.26
N LEU A 43 155.64 41.79 -17.25
CA LEU A 43 154.64 42.51 -18.05
C LEU A 43 153.78 41.57 -18.89
N GLN A 44 154.35 40.49 -19.46
CA GLN A 44 153.59 39.47 -20.17
C GLN A 44 152.61 38.76 -19.22
N SER A 45 153.03 38.41 -18.01
CA SER A 45 152.16 37.81 -16.99
C SER A 45 151.06 38.77 -16.51
N GLU A 46 151.37 40.07 -16.39
CA GLU A 46 150.38 41.09 -16.05
C GLU A 46 149.36 41.30 -17.19
N LEU A 47 149.81 41.28 -18.45
CA LEU A 47 148.96 41.36 -19.63
C LEU A 47 148.01 40.15 -19.74
N ASP A 48 148.52 38.94 -19.53
CA ASP A 48 147.71 37.73 -19.54
C ASP A 48 146.68 37.75 -18.39
N LYS A 49 147.06 38.21 -17.19
CA LYS A 49 146.12 38.42 -16.07
C LYS A 49 145.07 39.48 -16.38
N ALA A 50 145.42 40.54 -17.10
CA ALA A 50 144.47 41.58 -17.50
C ALA A 50 143.48 41.07 -18.55
N ASN A 51 143.95 40.33 -19.56
CA ASN A 51 143.11 39.70 -20.58
C ASN A 51 142.15 38.67 -19.95
N GLN A 52 142.64 37.86 -19.02
CA GLN A 52 141.80 36.88 -18.32
C GLN A 52 140.71 37.56 -17.48
N LYS A 53 141.00 38.72 -16.87
CA LYS A 53 139.97 39.54 -16.19
C LYS A 53 138.97 40.16 -17.16
N LEU A 54 139.42 40.57 -18.35
CA LEU A 54 138.55 41.14 -19.38
C LEU A 54 137.52 40.10 -19.85
N ASP A 55 137.97 38.88 -20.14
CA ASP A 55 137.08 37.77 -20.52
C ASP A 55 136.08 37.44 -19.39
N MET A 56 136.53 37.38 -18.14
CA MET A 56 135.63 37.18 -16.99
C MET A 56 134.57 38.28 -16.85
N HIS A 57 134.92 39.54 -17.12
CA HIS A 57 133.96 40.65 -17.08
C HIS A 57 133.01 40.63 -18.27
N GLN A 58 133.47 40.19 -19.44
CA GLN A 58 132.64 40.04 -20.64
C GLN A 58 131.61 38.93 -20.47
N ASP A 59 132.01 37.78 -19.94
CA ASP A 59 131.10 36.67 -19.58
C ASP A 59 130.10 37.08 -18.51
N SER A 60 130.56 37.82 -17.49
CA SER A 60 129.68 38.38 -16.47
C SER A 60 128.66 39.35 -17.07
N SER A 61 129.06 40.18 -18.03
CA SER A 61 128.17 41.14 -18.71
C SER A 61 127.08 40.44 -19.51
N VAL A 62 127.43 39.36 -20.25
CA VAL A 62 126.45 38.53 -20.99
C VAL A 62 125.48 37.86 -20.02
N LEU A 63 125.98 37.29 -18.92
CA LEU A 63 125.16 36.66 -17.90
C LEU A 63 124.16 37.65 -17.26
N TRP A 64 124.61 38.88 -16.97
CA TRP A 64 123.74 39.91 -16.39
C TRP A 64 122.69 40.42 -17.38
N LYS A 65 123.00 40.52 -18.68
CA LYS A 65 122.02 40.85 -19.72
C LYS A 65 120.96 39.76 -19.83
N GLU A 66 121.35 38.49 -19.84
CA GLU A 66 120.41 37.37 -19.91
C GLU A 66 119.52 37.30 -18.65
N LYS A 67 120.11 37.55 -17.46
CA LYS A 67 119.36 37.62 -16.20
C LYS A 67 118.38 38.79 -16.19
N HIS A 68 118.76 39.94 -16.73
CA HIS A 68 117.90 41.12 -16.82
C HIS A 68 116.70 40.88 -17.75
N GLU A 69 116.92 40.30 -18.93
CA GLU A 69 115.85 39.92 -19.87
C GLU A 69 114.88 38.92 -19.24
N LYS A 70 115.40 37.88 -18.55
CA LYS A 70 114.56 36.90 -17.82
C LYS A 70 113.73 37.57 -16.73
N THR A 71 114.34 38.45 -15.95
CA THR A 71 113.66 39.15 -14.84
C THR A 71 112.60 40.13 -15.37
N TYR A 72 112.90 40.84 -16.47
CA TYR A 72 111.96 41.73 -17.13
C TYR A 72 110.76 40.97 -17.72
N HIS A 73 111.02 39.81 -18.32
CA HIS A 73 109.98 38.91 -18.83
C HIS A 73 109.07 38.40 -17.71
N GLU A 74 109.63 37.93 -16.59
CA GLU A 74 108.87 37.47 -15.43
C GLU A 74 108.00 38.59 -14.82
N LEU A 75 108.54 39.79 -14.67
CA LEU A 75 107.79 40.96 -14.18
C LEU A 75 106.65 41.36 -15.13
N ARG A 76 106.87 41.27 -16.45
CA ARG A 76 105.83 41.51 -17.44
C ARG A 76 104.72 40.47 -17.34
N MET A 77 105.08 39.20 -17.19
CA MET A 77 104.11 38.11 -17.02
C MET A 77 103.32 38.27 -15.73
N GLN A 78 103.97 38.60 -14.61
CA GLN A 78 103.30 38.88 -13.33
C GLN A 78 102.31 40.06 -13.44
N ARG A 79 102.68 41.16 -14.10
CA ARG A 79 101.77 42.28 -14.32
C ARG A 79 100.54 41.87 -15.14
N GLN A 80 100.72 41.00 -16.13
CA GLN A 80 99.62 40.48 -16.93
C GLN A 80 98.71 39.53 -16.15
N THR A 81 99.27 38.64 -15.32
CA THR A 81 98.47 37.77 -14.42
C THR A 81 97.72 38.59 -13.38
N THR A 82 98.33 39.61 -12.78
CA THR A 82 97.65 40.49 -11.82
C THR A 82 96.53 41.29 -12.49
N LYS A 83 96.74 41.81 -13.71
CA LYS A 83 95.70 42.53 -14.46
C LYS A 83 94.52 41.63 -14.82
N ARG A 84 94.79 40.39 -15.28
CA ARG A 84 93.73 39.38 -15.52
C ARG A 84 93.02 38.98 -14.23
N GLY A 85 93.76 38.86 -13.13
CA GLY A 85 93.22 38.59 -11.80
C GLY A 85 92.27 39.68 -11.32
N GLN A 86 92.65 40.95 -11.48
CA GLN A 86 91.79 42.10 -11.13
C GLN A 86 90.53 42.16 -12.00
N GLN A 87 90.64 41.93 -13.31
CA GLN A 87 89.46 41.88 -14.18
C GLN A 87 88.50 40.75 -13.81
N LYS A 88 89.05 39.57 -13.45
CA LYS A 88 88.25 38.44 -12.98
C LYS A 88 87.60 38.74 -11.61
N LEU A 89 88.32 39.43 -10.73
CA LEU A 89 87.78 39.86 -9.44
C LEU A 89 86.61 40.83 -9.61
N THR A 90 86.73 41.83 -10.48
CA THR A 90 85.64 42.78 -10.76
C THR A 90 84.42 42.08 -11.38
N GLN A 91 84.63 41.14 -12.30
CA GLN A 91 83.54 40.34 -12.87
C GLN A 91 82.84 39.47 -11.82
N LEU A 92 83.58 38.84 -10.92
CA LEU A 92 83.02 38.04 -9.83
C LEU A 92 82.26 38.92 -8.83
N GLN A 93 82.77 40.11 -8.52
CA GLN A 93 82.07 41.07 -7.65
C GLN A 93 80.73 41.52 -8.25
N GLU A 94 80.69 41.76 -9.56
CA GLU A 94 79.46 42.10 -10.28
C GLU A 94 78.46 40.93 -10.29
N GLN A 95 78.93 39.70 -10.51
CA GLN A 95 78.10 38.50 -10.41
C GLN A 95 77.54 38.29 -9.00
N VAL A 96 78.34 38.53 -7.95
CA VAL A 96 77.87 38.45 -6.57
C VAL A 96 76.79 39.51 -6.28
N LEU A 97 76.91 40.72 -6.86
CA LEU A 97 75.89 41.77 -6.71
C LEU A 97 74.56 41.37 -7.37
N ILE A 98 74.63 40.79 -8.58
CA ILE A 98 73.46 40.27 -9.31
C ILE A 98 72.79 39.14 -8.52
N LEU A 99 73.58 38.21 -7.99
CA LEU A 99 73.04 37.11 -7.18
C LEU A 99 72.39 37.60 -5.88
N LYS A 100 72.99 38.58 -5.19
CA LYS A 100 72.40 39.17 -3.98
C LYS A 100 71.09 39.93 -4.26
N THR A 101 70.97 40.56 -5.41
CA THR A 101 69.72 41.24 -5.80
C THR A 101 68.65 40.24 -6.20
N ALA A 102 69.00 39.19 -6.95
CA ALA A 102 68.10 38.09 -7.28
C ALA A 102 67.61 37.33 -6.03
N GLU A 103 68.49 37.08 -5.05
CA GLU A 103 68.14 36.42 -3.78
C GLU A 103 67.13 37.23 -2.96
N LYS A 104 67.32 38.56 -2.88
CA LYS A 104 66.38 39.46 -2.21
C LYS A 104 65.01 39.47 -2.88
N GLU A 105 64.96 39.50 -4.21
CA GLU A 105 63.71 39.48 -4.95
C GLU A 105 63.01 38.11 -4.83
N ALA A 106 63.75 37.01 -4.96
CA ALA A 106 63.23 35.67 -4.74
C ALA A 106 62.66 35.51 -3.32
N SER A 107 63.36 36.01 -2.29
CA SER A 107 62.89 35.98 -0.91
C SER A 107 61.61 36.78 -0.71
N LYS A 108 61.50 37.94 -1.36
CA LYS A 108 60.29 38.78 -1.32
C LYS A 108 59.10 38.08 -1.97
N GLN A 109 59.30 37.48 -3.15
CA GLN A 109 58.27 36.71 -3.85
C GLN A 109 57.83 35.49 -3.04
N LEU A 110 58.77 34.77 -2.42
CA LEU A 110 58.49 33.60 -1.58
C LEU A 110 57.70 33.99 -0.32
N LEU A 111 57.99 35.16 0.27
CA LEU A 111 57.24 35.69 1.41
C LEU A 111 55.80 36.07 1.02
N ILE A 112 55.61 36.68 -0.15
CA ILE A 112 54.28 37.02 -0.70
C ILE A 112 53.48 35.74 -0.96
N GLY A 113 54.07 34.79 -1.70
CA GLY A 113 53.43 33.50 -1.99
C GLY A 113 53.10 32.70 -0.73
N SER A 114 53.96 32.74 0.30
CA SER A 114 53.70 32.10 1.59
C SER A 114 52.50 32.70 2.33
N ARG A 115 52.37 34.04 2.34
CA ARG A 115 51.22 34.73 2.94
C ARG A 115 49.91 34.43 2.20
N GLU A 116 49.94 34.41 0.87
CA GLU A 116 48.77 34.08 0.06
C GLU A 116 48.34 32.62 0.25
N SER A 117 49.32 31.70 0.28
CA SER A 117 49.07 30.27 0.56
C SER A 117 48.47 30.07 1.95
N HIS A 118 48.98 30.76 2.98
CA HIS A 118 48.40 30.71 4.33
C HIS A 118 46.95 31.22 4.37
N LYS A 119 46.66 32.34 3.68
CA LYS A 119 45.29 32.86 3.58
C LYS A 119 44.37 31.84 2.90
N ALA A 120 44.81 31.25 1.79
CA ALA A 120 44.05 30.23 1.07
C ALA A 120 43.77 28.99 1.94
N ILE A 121 44.80 28.47 2.64
CA ILE A 121 44.66 27.34 3.55
C ILE A 121 43.68 27.66 4.68
N SER A 122 43.78 28.85 5.29
CA SER A 122 42.88 29.27 6.37
C SER A 122 41.42 29.38 5.90
N LEU A 123 41.19 29.82 4.67
CA LEU A 123 39.86 29.92 4.06
C LEU A 123 39.28 28.53 3.78
N LEU A 124 40.09 27.64 3.19
CA LEU A 124 39.71 26.25 2.92
C LEU A 124 39.40 25.50 4.21
N GLN A 125 40.17 25.70 5.28
CA GLN A 125 39.89 25.10 6.59
C GLN A 125 38.56 25.58 7.15
N LYS A 126 38.25 26.88 7.05
CA LYS A 126 36.94 27.42 7.47
C LYS A 126 35.80 26.80 6.68
N GLN A 127 35.91 26.74 5.36
CA GLN A 127 34.90 26.12 4.50
C GLN A 127 34.71 24.64 4.81
N ASN A 128 35.81 23.91 5.01
CA ASN A 128 35.74 22.48 5.34
C ASN A 128 35.05 22.23 6.68
N ASN A 129 35.30 23.09 7.68
CA ASN A 129 34.61 23.01 8.96
C ASN A 129 33.11 23.30 8.83
N THR A 130 32.72 24.28 8.01
CA THR A 130 31.32 24.58 7.71
C THR A 130 30.62 23.39 7.03
N LEU A 131 31.26 22.80 6.01
CA LEU A 131 30.73 21.63 5.31
C LEU A 131 30.61 20.42 6.24
N HIS A 132 31.59 20.19 7.12
CA HIS A 132 31.51 19.12 8.11
C HIS A 132 30.34 19.31 9.09
N LEU A 133 30.07 20.55 9.52
CA LEU A 133 28.94 20.86 10.38
C LEU A 133 27.61 20.63 9.66
N GLU A 134 27.47 21.10 8.42
CA GLU A 134 26.28 20.89 7.60
C GLU A 134 26.02 19.41 7.33
N LEU A 135 27.07 18.66 7.00
CA LEU A 135 26.99 17.21 6.80
C LEU A 135 26.52 16.52 8.08
N SER A 136 27.11 16.86 9.23
CA SER A 136 26.71 16.32 10.54
C SER A 136 25.24 16.60 10.87
N MET A 137 24.79 17.84 10.68
CA MET A 137 23.39 18.23 10.88
C MET A 137 22.44 17.47 9.95
N SER A 138 22.82 17.28 8.68
CA SER A 138 22.03 16.54 7.71
C SER A 138 21.91 15.06 8.09
N MET A 139 23.01 14.43 8.50
CA MET A 139 23.04 13.03 8.94
C MET A 139 22.17 12.82 10.18
N ALA A 140 22.23 13.73 11.16
CA ALA A 140 21.38 13.67 12.35
C ALA A 140 19.89 13.79 12.02
N LYS A 141 19.53 14.68 11.08
CA LYS A 141 18.15 14.83 10.59
C LYS A 141 17.64 13.56 9.90
N TRP A 142 18.47 12.95 9.06
CA TRP A 142 18.13 11.70 8.37
C TRP A 142 17.98 10.53 9.33
N ALA A 143 18.85 10.42 10.34
CA ALA A 143 18.75 9.39 11.38
C ALA A 143 17.43 9.49 12.15
N LEU A 144 17.05 10.70 12.59
CA LEU A 144 15.78 10.93 13.28
C LEU A 144 14.57 10.59 12.40
N GLN A 145 14.62 10.94 11.11
CA GLN A 145 13.55 10.65 10.17
C GLN A 145 13.42 9.15 9.90
N LEU A 146 14.55 8.44 9.80
CA LEU A 146 14.61 7.00 9.62
C LEU A 146 13.96 6.28 10.81
N GLU A 147 14.33 6.63 12.05
CA GLU A 147 13.70 6.07 13.26
C GLU A 147 12.19 6.31 13.30
N LYS A 148 11.74 7.53 12.97
CA LYS A 148 10.31 7.86 12.90
C LYS A 148 9.57 7.01 11.86
N THR A 149 10.18 6.74 10.71
CA THR A 149 9.59 5.88 9.68
C THR A 149 9.56 4.41 10.10
N HIS A 150 10.61 3.91 10.75
CA HIS A 150 10.65 2.55 11.29
C HIS A 150 9.57 2.33 12.36
N ALA A 151 9.40 3.28 13.28
CA ALA A 151 8.34 3.21 14.30
C ALA A 151 6.94 3.14 13.66
N LYS A 152 6.66 3.99 12.66
CA LYS A 152 5.38 3.96 11.91
C LYS A 152 5.16 2.68 11.12
N LEU A 153 6.22 2.12 10.55
CA LEU A 153 6.13 0.84 9.82
C LEU A 153 5.81 -0.29 10.80
N ALA A 154 6.48 -0.33 11.96
CA ALA A 154 6.22 -1.34 12.99
C ALA A 154 4.75 -1.31 13.46
N THR A 155 4.19 -0.14 13.77
CA THR A 155 2.76 -0.01 14.15
C THR A 155 1.82 -0.42 13.01
N SER A 156 2.12 -0.01 11.77
CA SER A 156 1.27 -0.37 10.62
C SER A 156 1.27 -1.88 10.36
N THR A 157 2.41 -2.56 10.55
CA THR A 157 2.50 -4.02 10.37
C THR A 157 1.73 -4.79 11.45
N SER A 158 1.73 -4.32 12.70
CA SER A 158 0.93 -4.95 13.76
C SER A 158 -0.56 -4.75 13.51
N ASP A 159 -0.98 -3.56 13.10
CA ASP A 159 -2.37 -3.25 12.75
C ASP A 159 -2.88 -4.11 11.59
N LEU A 160 -2.09 -4.24 10.52
CA LEU A 160 -2.43 -5.12 9.39
C LEU A 160 -2.60 -6.58 9.82
N LYS A 161 -1.77 -7.06 10.74
CA LYS A 161 -1.90 -8.42 11.29
C LYS A 161 -3.20 -8.60 12.07
N THR A 162 -3.58 -7.62 12.90
CA THR A 162 -4.84 -7.67 13.65
C THR A 162 -6.07 -7.61 12.75
N LEU A 163 -6.06 -6.74 11.73
CA LEU A 163 -7.14 -6.60 10.75
C LEU A 163 -7.29 -7.87 9.90
N ARG A 164 -6.19 -8.48 9.46
CA ARG A 164 -6.21 -9.74 8.70
C ARG A 164 -6.83 -10.89 9.51
N ASN A 165 -6.54 -10.95 10.80
CA ASN A 165 -7.14 -11.92 11.72
C ASN A 165 -8.65 -11.68 11.92
N LYS A 166 -9.07 -10.42 12.09
CA LYS A 166 -10.51 -10.06 12.18
C LYS A 166 -11.26 -10.42 10.90
N ALA A 167 -10.71 -10.08 9.74
CA ALA A 167 -11.31 -10.40 8.44
C ALA A 167 -11.45 -11.91 8.22
N SER A 168 -10.44 -12.70 8.61
CA SER A 168 -10.50 -14.17 8.54
C SER A 168 -11.61 -14.74 9.44
N LYS A 169 -11.74 -14.25 10.68
CA LYS A 169 -12.83 -14.66 11.60
C LYS A 169 -14.21 -14.34 11.03
N LEU A 170 -14.40 -13.13 10.49
CA LEU A 170 -15.67 -12.71 9.89
C LEU A 170 -16.04 -13.55 8.65
N ARG A 171 -15.07 -13.86 7.78
CA ARG A 171 -15.31 -14.74 6.63
C ARG A 171 -15.77 -16.13 7.05
N LYS A 172 -15.10 -16.73 8.06
CA LYS A 172 -15.51 -18.04 8.61
C LYS A 172 -16.92 -17.98 9.20
N ALA A 173 -17.24 -16.95 9.97
CA ALA A 173 -18.58 -16.77 10.55
C ALA A 173 -19.67 -16.61 9.48
N ALA A 174 -19.38 -15.88 8.38
CA ALA A 174 -20.33 -15.71 7.28
C ALA A 174 -20.60 -17.01 6.53
N ILE A 175 -19.57 -17.84 6.28
CA ILE A 175 -19.72 -19.15 5.64
C ILE A 175 -20.57 -20.08 6.52
N CYS A 176 -20.20 -20.22 7.81
CA CYS A 176 -20.95 -21.03 8.75
C CYS A 176 -22.40 -20.54 8.93
N GLY A 177 -22.63 -19.22 8.96
CA GLY A 177 -23.97 -18.65 9.04
C GLY A 177 -24.83 -18.94 7.80
N LYS A 178 -24.24 -18.97 6.60
CA LYS A 178 -24.94 -19.35 5.36
C LYS A 178 -25.36 -20.82 5.39
N GLU A 179 -24.45 -21.72 5.76
CA GLU A 179 -24.71 -23.16 5.86
C GLU A 179 -25.79 -23.46 6.90
N GLN A 180 -25.72 -22.84 8.08
CA GLN A 180 -26.74 -22.98 9.12
C GLN A 180 -28.12 -22.48 8.67
N LYS A 181 -28.18 -21.35 7.95
CA LYS A 181 -29.43 -20.83 7.40
C LYS A 181 -30.02 -21.75 6.35
N GLU A 182 -29.19 -22.30 5.46
CA GLU A 182 -29.63 -23.25 4.44
C GLU A 182 -30.14 -24.55 5.05
N GLN A 183 -29.46 -25.11 6.05
CA GLN A 183 -29.92 -26.27 6.80
C GLN A 183 -31.24 -26.01 7.55
N ALA A 184 -31.37 -24.84 8.19
CA ALA A 184 -32.60 -24.44 8.85
C ALA A 184 -33.76 -24.35 7.83
N ILE A 185 -33.55 -23.70 6.68
CA ILE A 185 -34.55 -23.60 5.61
C ILE A 185 -34.91 -24.99 5.06
N ALA A 186 -33.93 -25.87 4.84
CA ALA A 186 -34.18 -27.23 4.37
C ALA A 186 -35.01 -28.04 5.38
N SER A 187 -34.71 -27.94 6.68
CA SER A 187 -35.46 -28.60 7.74
C SER A 187 -36.91 -28.09 7.82
N VAL A 188 -37.13 -26.79 7.66
CA VAL A 188 -38.45 -26.17 7.64
C VAL A 188 -39.23 -26.57 6.40
N LYS A 189 -38.59 -26.55 5.22
CA LYS A 189 -39.21 -27.03 3.97
C LYS A 189 -39.65 -28.49 4.09
N LYS A 190 -38.81 -29.36 4.65
CA LYS A 190 -39.15 -30.77 4.89
C LYS A 190 -40.36 -30.90 5.82
N LYS A 191 -40.36 -30.19 6.96
CA LYS A 191 -41.52 -30.16 7.89
C LYS A 191 -42.80 -29.63 7.22
N ILE A 192 -42.70 -28.60 6.38
CA ILE A 192 -43.84 -28.04 5.64
C ILE A 192 -44.36 -29.04 4.59
N LEU A 193 -43.47 -29.72 3.87
CA LEU A 193 -43.85 -30.78 2.92
C LEU A 193 -44.54 -31.94 3.64
N ASP A 194 -43.95 -32.40 4.74
CA ASP A 194 -44.52 -33.47 5.57
C ASP A 194 -45.90 -33.06 6.12
N GLN A 195 -46.08 -31.80 6.56
CA GLN A 195 -47.35 -31.28 7.07
C GLN A 195 -48.39 -31.01 5.98
N ARG A 196 -47.99 -30.50 4.81
CA ARG A 196 -48.90 -30.28 3.66
C ARG A 196 -49.40 -31.59 3.06
N SER A 197 -48.67 -32.68 3.26
CA SER A 197 -48.99 -33.97 2.69
C SER A 197 -50.15 -34.70 3.38
N VAL A 198 -50.67 -34.21 4.52
CA VAL A 198 -51.72 -34.91 5.28
C VAL A 198 -52.86 -33.97 5.65
N HIS A 199 -54.07 -34.25 5.16
CA HIS A 199 -55.29 -33.56 5.57
C HIS A 199 -56.17 -34.51 6.39
N GLN A 200 -56.41 -34.15 7.65
CA GLN A 200 -57.30 -34.91 8.53
C GLN A 200 -58.73 -34.42 8.35
N LEU A 201 -59.61 -35.29 7.86
CA LEU A 201 -61.04 -34.97 7.71
C LEU A 201 -61.74 -34.77 9.07
N MET A 202 -61.14 -35.29 10.14
CA MET A 202 -61.67 -35.26 11.49
C MET A 202 -60.60 -34.79 12.46
N GLN A 203 -60.99 -33.95 13.41
CA GLN A 203 -60.18 -33.56 14.55
C GLN A 203 -60.85 -34.07 15.82
N LYS A 204 -60.14 -34.86 16.62
CA LYS A 204 -60.66 -35.46 17.88
C LYS A 204 -61.99 -36.22 17.69
N GLY A 205 -62.12 -36.96 16.59
CA GLY A 205 -63.32 -37.76 16.30
C GLY A 205 -64.52 -36.96 15.77
N VAL A 206 -64.38 -35.66 15.52
CA VAL A 206 -65.42 -34.80 14.96
C VAL A 206 -64.97 -34.30 13.59
N PHE A 207 -65.85 -34.33 12.58
CA PHE A 207 -65.54 -33.75 11.27
C PHE A 207 -65.22 -32.26 11.42
N THR A 208 -64.20 -31.77 10.72
CA THR A 208 -63.85 -30.35 10.78
C THR A 208 -64.92 -29.49 10.10
N GLU A 209 -64.99 -28.20 10.42
CA GLU A 209 -65.97 -27.30 9.81
C GLU A 209 -65.74 -27.18 8.30
N GLU A 210 -64.48 -27.12 7.86
CA GLU A 210 -64.08 -27.08 6.46
C GLU A 210 -64.57 -28.34 5.73
N THR A 211 -64.39 -29.51 6.35
CA THR A 211 -64.88 -30.78 5.80
C THR A 211 -66.41 -30.77 5.66
N ARG A 212 -67.13 -30.30 6.69
CA ARG A 212 -68.60 -30.14 6.63
C ARG A 212 -69.03 -29.17 5.53
N ASN A 213 -68.30 -28.07 5.35
CA ASN A 213 -68.57 -27.06 4.32
C ASN A 213 -68.38 -27.63 2.92
N VAL A 214 -67.28 -28.35 2.67
CA VAL A 214 -67.03 -29.03 1.39
C VAL A 214 -68.12 -30.06 1.10
N VAL A 215 -68.53 -30.85 2.10
CA VAL A 215 -69.65 -31.81 1.94
C VAL A 215 -70.94 -31.09 1.54
N ARG A 216 -71.31 -30.00 2.23
CA ARG A 216 -72.50 -29.20 1.90
C ARG A 216 -72.42 -28.62 0.49
N LEU A 217 -71.25 -28.14 0.08
CA LEU A 217 -71.00 -27.58 -1.25
C LEU A 217 -71.14 -28.65 -2.34
N LEU A 218 -70.55 -29.84 -2.15
CA LEU A 218 -70.64 -30.94 -3.10
C LEU A 218 -72.09 -31.44 -3.26
N VAL A 219 -72.85 -31.53 -2.16
CA VAL A 219 -74.29 -31.86 -2.23
C VAL A 219 -75.05 -30.78 -2.99
N LYS A 220 -74.76 -29.50 -2.73
CA LYS A 220 -75.36 -28.37 -3.46
C LYS A 220 -75.02 -28.42 -4.96
N ALA A 221 -73.83 -28.90 -5.31
CA ALA A 221 -73.42 -29.13 -6.70
C ALA A 221 -74.05 -30.39 -7.34
N GLY A 222 -74.89 -31.14 -6.61
CA GLY A 222 -75.59 -32.32 -7.12
C GLY A 222 -74.82 -33.63 -6.98
N CYS A 223 -73.70 -33.65 -6.24
CA CYS A 223 -72.96 -34.91 -6.02
C CYS A 223 -73.79 -35.90 -5.19
N SER A 224 -73.84 -37.16 -5.64
CA SER A 224 -74.48 -38.24 -4.89
C SER A 224 -73.82 -38.42 -3.51
N ARG A 225 -74.62 -38.54 -2.46
CA ARG A 225 -74.14 -38.75 -1.07
C ARG A 225 -73.27 -39.99 -0.91
N ASN A 226 -73.37 -40.96 -1.82
CA ASN A 226 -72.55 -42.17 -1.79
C ASN A 226 -71.13 -41.91 -2.33
N LEU A 227 -70.98 -40.94 -3.24
CA LEU A 227 -69.73 -40.69 -3.97
C LEU A 227 -68.91 -39.54 -3.38
N ILE A 228 -69.50 -38.72 -2.50
CA ILE A 228 -68.80 -37.55 -1.93
C ILE A 228 -67.48 -37.93 -1.23
N GLY A 229 -67.46 -39.05 -0.51
CA GLY A 229 -66.22 -39.51 0.13
C GLY A 229 -65.12 -39.80 -0.90
N GLU A 230 -65.47 -40.48 -1.99
CA GLU A 230 -64.55 -40.79 -3.09
C GLU A 230 -64.10 -39.54 -3.82
N VAL A 231 -65.00 -38.59 -4.07
CA VAL A 231 -64.70 -37.30 -4.71
C VAL A 231 -63.69 -36.52 -3.86
N ILE A 232 -63.91 -36.41 -2.55
CA ILE A 232 -62.98 -35.72 -1.64
C ILE A 232 -61.61 -36.40 -1.66
N SER A 233 -61.57 -37.74 -1.57
CA SER A 233 -60.32 -38.50 -1.64
C SER A 233 -59.60 -38.34 -2.98
N ALA A 234 -60.33 -38.34 -4.10
CA ALA A 234 -59.77 -38.16 -5.44
C ALA A 234 -59.19 -36.75 -5.63
N VAL A 235 -59.90 -35.72 -5.18
CA VAL A 235 -59.43 -34.32 -5.25
C VAL A 235 -58.19 -34.13 -4.38
N LEU A 236 -58.20 -34.60 -3.13
CA LEU A 236 -57.04 -34.50 -2.24
C LEU A 236 -55.83 -35.25 -2.81
N LYS A 237 -56.04 -36.47 -3.34
CA LYS A 237 -54.98 -37.26 -4.00
C LYS A 237 -54.41 -36.54 -5.22
N SER A 238 -55.24 -35.91 -6.04
CA SER A 238 -54.79 -35.13 -7.21
C SER A 238 -53.95 -33.91 -6.82
N ALA A 239 -54.21 -33.35 -5.62
CA ALA A 239 -53.43 -32.26 -5.05
C ALA A 239 -52.15 -32.73 -4.32
N GLY A 240 -51.83 -34.03 -4.32
CA GLY A 240 -50.70 -34.59 -3.58
C GLY A 240 -50.91 -34.61 -2.06
N ILE A 241 -52.15 -34.53 -1.59
CA ILE A 241 -52.53 -34.52 -0.19
C ILE A 241 -53.13 -35.88 0.18
N THR A 242 -52.56 -36.53 1.19
CA THR A 242 -53.06 -37.77 1.77
C THR A 242 -54.22 -37.46 2.71
N ALA A 243 -55.42 -37.90 2.34
CA ALA A 243 -56.60 -37.78 3.20
C ALA A 243 -56.54 -38.83 4.31
N VAL A 244 -56.64 -38.40 5.57
CA VAL A 244 -56.75 -39.29 6.74
C VAL A 244 -58.18 -39.26 7.26
N GLY A 245 -58.79 -40.44 7.32
CA GLY A 245 -60.19 -40.64 7.70
C GLY A 245 -61.06 -41.00 6.50
N SER A 246 -62.32 -41.35 6.78
CA SER A 246 -63.33 -41.62 5.76
C SER A 246 -64.66 -41.02 6.18
N ILE A 247 -65.51 -40.70 5.20
CA ILE A 247 -66.83 -40.14 5.46
C ILE A 247 -67.91 -41.07 4.91
N SER A 248 -68.77 -41.56 5.81
CA SER A 248 -69.87 -42.43 5.44
C SER A 248 -71.07 -41.64 4.90
N ARG A 249 -71.94 -42.29 4.11
CA ARG A 249 -73.23 -41.74 3.67
C ARG A 249 -74.10 -41.25 4.84
N THR A 250 -74.07 -41.97 5.96
CA THR A 250 -74.80 -41.62 7.19
C THR A 250 -74.25 -40.34 7.79
N SER A 251 -72.92 -40.20 7.87
CA SER A 251 -72.27 -38.98 8.36
C SER A 251 -72.59 -37.78 7.49
N ILE A 252 -72.56 -37.94 6.16
CA ILE A 252 -72.96 -36.88 5.21
C ILE A 252 -74.41 -36.45 5.47
N SER A 253 -75.32 -37.41 5.64
CA SER A 253 -76.73 -37.09 5.91
C SER A 253 -76.92 -36.36 7.24
N ARG A 254 -76.15 -36.72 8.27
CA ARG A 254 -76.14 -36.00 9.56
C ARG A 254 -75.60 -34.58 9.40
N ILE A 255 -74.50 -34.38 8.68
CA ILE A 255 -73.93 -33.05 8.41
C ILE A 255 -74.93 -32.14 7.69
N LEU A 256 -75.67 -32.68 6.71
CA LEU A 256 -76.73 -31.93 6.04
C LEU A 256 -77.87 -31.57 6.99
N CYS A 257 -78.28 -32.51 7.84
CA CYS A 257 -79.33 -32.31 8.83
C CYS A 257 -78.93 -31.24 9.87
N GLU A 258 -77.70 -31.30 10.38
CA GLU A 258 -77.11 -30.26 11.24
C GLU A 258 -77.13 -28.89 10.56
N GLY A 259 -76.72 -28.83 9.28
CA GLY A 259 -76.76 -27.60 8.49
C GLY A 259 -78.18 -27.05 8.30
N TYR A 260 -79.17 -27.92 8.12
CA TYR A 260 -80.58 -27.55 8.03
C TYR A 260 -81.10 -26.94 9.34
N PHE A 261 -80.81 -27.57 10.48
CA PHE A 261 -81.19 -27.03 11.78
C PHE A 261 -80.49 -25.69 12.06
N ALA A 262 -79.21 -25.57 11.74
CA ALA A 262 -78.47 -24.32 11.87
C ALA A 262 -79.10 -23.19 11.02
N ALA A 263 -79.47 -23.47 9.78
CA ALA A 263 -80.14 -22.52 8.90
C ALA A 263 -81.50 -22.06 9.46
N ARG A 264 -82.28 -22.96 10.08
CA ARG A 264 -83.55 -22.60 10.72
C ARG A 264 -83.38 -21.77 11.99
N ILE A 265 -82.37 -22.09 12.81
CA ILE A 265 -82.02 -21.30 13.99
C ILE A 265 -81.62 -19.88 13.56
N GLN A 266 -80.77 -19.77 12.53
CA GLN A 266 -80.38 -18.49 11.95
C GLN A 266 -81.60 -17.73 11.42
N LEU A 267 -82.50 -18.39 10.70
CA LEU A 267 -83.74 -17.78 10.22
C LEU A 267 -84.58 -17.21 11.37
N GLY A 268 -84.75 -17.97 12.46
CA GLY A 268 -85.44 -17.48 13.65
C GLY A 268 -84.77 -16.25 14.29
N TYR A 269 -83.44 -16.22 14.32
CA TYR A 269 -82.66 -15.07 14.79
C TYR A 269 -82.84 -13.84 13.87
N GLU A 270 -82.74 -14.02 12.56
CA GLU A 270 -82.92 -12.95 11.57
C GLU A 270 -84.34 -12.38 11.64
N MET A 271 -85.36 -13.23 11.70
CA MET A 271 -86.76 -12.81 11.84
C MET A 271 -87.01 -12.07 13.17
N LYS A 272 -86.38 -12.51 14.26
CA LYS A 272 -86.43 -11.80 15.55
C LYS A 272 -85.89 -10.38 15.45
N ASN A 273 -84.78 -10.18 14.72
CA ASN A 273 -84.09 -8.89 14.68
C ASN A 273 -84.52 -7.99 13.50
N ALA A 274 -85.27 -8.54 12.54
CA ALA A 274 -85.84 -7.77 11.46
C ALA A 274 -86.82 -6.70 11.98
N GLU A 275 -86.81 -5.52 11.37
CA GLU A 275 -87.78 -4.45 11.63
C GLU A 275 -89.13 -4.77 10.99
N SER A 276 -89.10 -5.24 9.75
CA SER A 276 -90.25 -5.73 9.00
C SER A 276 -89.82 -6.88 8.10
N MET A 277 -90.78 -7.71 7.70
CA MET A 277 -90.56 -8.80 6.76
C MET A 277 -91.79 -9.01 5.86
N THR A 278 -91.57 -9.60 4.69
CA THR A 278 -92.65 -10.00 3.79
C THR A 278 -92.52 -11.47 3.44
N PHE A 279 -93.65 -12.16 3.35
CA PHE A 279 -93.68 -13.58 2.99
C PHE A 279 -94.02 -13.76 1.52
N SER A 280 -93.51 -14.83 0.94
CA SER A 280 -93.85 -15.25 -0.41
C SER A 280 -94.07 -16.75 -0.43
N ALA A 281 -95.08 -17.20 -1.16
CA ALA A 281 -95.33 -18.61 -1.41
C ALA A 281 -95.55 -18.85 -2.90
N ASP A 282 -95.04 -19.98 -3.38
CA ASP A 282 -95.23 -20.46 -4.75
C ASP A 282 -95.54 -21.95 -4.70
N GLY A 283 -96.71 -22.31 -5.22
CA GLY A 283 -97.25 -23.66 -5.24
C GLY A 283 -97.11 -24.30 -6.63
N THR A 284 -96.71 -25.56 -6.67
CA THR A 284 -96.69 -26.34 -7.91
C THR A 284 -97.12 -27.78 -7.65
N SER A 285 -97.52 -28.52 -8.68
CA SER A 285 -97.94 -29.91 -8.54
C SER A 285 -97.06 -30.81 -9.41
N HIS A 286 -96.62 -31.94 -8.86
CA HIS A 286 -95.86 -32.95 -9.59
C HIS A 286 -96.33 -34.35 -9.19
N HIS A 287 -96.72 -35.18 -10.18
CA HIS A 287 -97.27 -36.53 -9.97
C HIS A 287 -98.38 -36.60 -8.89
N SER A 288 -99.37 -35.72 -8.98
CA SER A 288 -100.51 -35.64 -8.04
C SER A 288 -100.12 -35.30 -6.60
N ILE A 289 -98.92 -34.76 -6.37
CA ILE A 289 -98.49 -34.21 -5.08
C ILE A 289 -98.32 -32.71 -5.27
N ASN A 290 -98.99 -31.92 -4.41
CA ASN A 290 -98.81 -30.47 -4.37
C ASN A 290 -97.58 -30.14 -3.53
N TYR A 291 -96.75 -29.22 -4.00
CA TYR A 291 -95.54 -28.73 -3.35
C TYR A 291 -95.63 -27.23 -3.19
N ASN A 292 -95.47 -26.75 -1.97
CA ASN A 292 -95.44 -25.34 -1.64
C ASN A 292 -94.02 -24.96 -1.24
N SER A 293 -93.43 -24.04 -2.00
CA SER A 293 -92.21 -23.36 -1.62
C SER A 293 -92.58 -22.08 -0.88
N ARG A 294 -91.89 -21.83 0.23
CA ARG A 294 -92.17 -20.66 1.09
C ARG A 294 -90.89 -19.90 1.35
N HIS A 295 -91.01 -18.58 1.32
CA HIS A 295 -89.90 -17.66 1.44
C HIS A 295 -90.24 -16.48 2.36
N VAL A 296 -89.21 -15.91 2.96
CA VAL A 296 -89.29 -14.62 3.66
C VAL A 296 -88.23 -13.68 3.08
N HIS A 297 -88.66 -12.44 2.82
CA HIS A 297 -87.81 -11.34 2.47
C HIS A 297 -87.67 -10.41 3.68
N LEU A 298 -86.44 -10.21 4.14
CA LEU A 298 -86.12 -9.37 5.30
C LEU A 298 -84.75 -8.72 5.12
N ILE A 299 -84.43 -7.75 5.98
CA ILE A 299 -83.10 -7.17 6.07
C ILE A 299 -82.31 -7.94 7.15
N ALA A 300 -81.21 -8.58 6.76
CA ALA A 300 -80.33 -9.34 7.65
C ALA A 300 -78.89 -8.81 7.58
N GLU A 301 -78.08 -9.17 8.57
CA GLU A 301 -76.64 -8.92 8.56
C GLU A 301 -75.95 -9.75 7.47
N ASP A 302 -74.92 -9.17 6.86
CA ASP A 302 -73.99 -9.92 6.04
C ASP A 302 -72.98 -10.68 6.91
N TYR A 303 -73.10 -12.01 6.89
CA TYR A 303 -72.22 -12.93 7.60
C TYR A 303 -70.99 -13.36 6.78
N THR A 304 -70.82 -12.85 5.56
CA THR A 304 -69.71 -13.23 4.68
C THR A 304 -68.54 -12.25 4.71
N SER A 305 -68.78 -11.00 5.08
CA SER A 305 -67.77 -9.94 5.14
C SER A 305 -67.12 -9.83 6.52
N SER A 306 -65.78 -9.86 6.57
CA SER A 306 -65.01 -9.74 7.83
C SER A 306 -64.93 -8.32 8.39
N GLU A 307 -65.32 -7.30 7.61
CA GLU A 307 -65.29 -5.89 7.98
C GLU A 307 -66.71 -5.34 8.18
N GLY A 308 -67.24 -5.44 9.41
CA GLY A 308 -68.50 -4.78 9.81
C GLY A 308 -69.76 -5.32 9.13
N SER A 309 -70.72 -5.80 9.91
CA SER A 309 -71.96 -6.40 9.41
C SER A 309 -72.86 -5.37 8.69
N SER A 310 -72.64 -5.17 7.39
CA SER A 310 -73.56 -4.38 6.58
C SER A 310 -74.91 -5.11 6.52
N LYS A 311 -76.01 -4.36 6.65
CA LYS A 311 -77.36 -4.91 6.53
C LYS A 311 -77.72 -5.01 5.04
N GLN A 312 -78.16 -6.19 4.61
CA GLN A 312 -78.56 -6.46 3.23
C GLN A 312 -79.96 -7.05 3.14
N ARG A 313 -80.64 -6.80 2.02
CA ARG A 313 -81.92 -7.44 1.70
C ARG A 313 -81.66 -8.89 1.30
N VAL A 314 -82.23 -9.83 2.04
CA VAL A 314 -82.05 -11.26 1.80
C VAL A 314 -83.39 -11.94 1.60
N THR A 315 -83.38 -12.99 0.78
CA THR A 315 -84.49 -13.94 0.65
C THR A 315 -84.07 -15.25 1.30
N ARG A 316 -84.79 -15.68 2.33
CA ARG A 316 -84.59 -16.97 2.99
C ARG A 316 -85.75 -17.89 2.63
N THR A 317 -85.48 -19.20 2.59
CA THR A 317 -86.52 -20.22 2.34
C THR A 317 -86.91 -20.90 3.65
N PHE A 318 -88.20 -21.14 3.84
CA PHE A 318 -88.74 -22.03 4.87
C PHE A 318 -88.59 -23.51 4.48
N GLY A 319 -88.26 -23.76 3.21
CA GLY A 319 -88.19 -25.08 2.59
C GLY A 319 -89.32 -25.30 1.59
N ILE A 320 -89.30 -26.49 1.00
CA ILE A 320 -90.35 -27.00 0.12
C ILE A 320 -91.09 -28.09 0.88
N GLN A 321 -92.41 -28.01 0.90
CA GLN A 321 -93.25 -28.97 1.61
C GLN A 321 -94.36 -29.47 0.71
N SER A 322 -94.70 -30.74 0.85
CA SER A 322 -95.90 -31.28 0.21
C SER A 322 -97.14 -30.81 0.96
N SER A 323 -98.11 -30.25 0.25
CA SER A 323 -99.43 -29.93 0.80
C SER A 323 -100.42 -31.05 0.48
N LYS A 324 -101.36 -31.31 1.39
CA LYS A 324 -102.42 -32.31 1.18
C LYS A 324 -103.43 -31.85 0.14
N ASP A 325 -103.78 -30.57 0.17
CA ASP A 325 -104.68 -29.93 -0.79
C ASP A 325 -104.24 -28.47 -1.04
N GLY A 326 -104.96 -27.76 -1.92
CA GLY A 326 -104.73 -26.35 -2.23
C GLY A 326 -105.74 -25.41 -1.55
N SER A 327 -106.28 -25.80 -0.39
CA SER A 327 -107.21 -24.98 0.38
C SER A 327 -106.48 -23.83 1.09
N SER A 328 -107.20 -22.76 1.39
CA SER A 328 -106.70 -21.62 2.16
C SER A 328 -106.41 -21.99 3.61
N GLU A 329 -107.25 -22.85 4.18
CA GLU A 329 -107.13 -23.32 5.56
C GLU A 329 -105.87 -24.15 5.77
N GLU A 330 -105.56 -25.07 4.85
CA GLU A 330 -104.32 -25.88 4.92
C GLU A 330 -103.08 -24.98 4.72
N ALA A 331 -103.15 -23.98 3.83
CA ALA A 331 -102.06 -23.03 3.62
C ALA A 331 -101.74 -22.21 4.89
N ILE A 332 -102.76 -21.74 5.61
CA ILE A 332 -102.61 -21.03 6.88
C ILE A 332 -102.04 -21.97 7.97
N SER A 333 -102.60 -23.18 8.09
CA SER A 333 -102.14 -24.17 9.07
C SER A 333 -100.66 -24.52 8.88
N ASP A 334 -100.25 -24.67 7.63
CA ASP A 334 -98.87 -24.91 7.25
C ASP A 334 -97.95 -23.75 7.64
N TRP A 335 -98.34 -22.50 7.36
CA TRP A 335 -97.58 -21.32 7.76
C TRP A 335 -97.38 -21.29 9.27
N GLU A 336 -98.47 -21.48 10.02
CA GLU A 336 -98.45 -21.53 11.48
C GLU A 336 -97.51 -22.63 11.99
N LYS A 337 -97.61 -23.85 11.45
CA LYS A 337 -96.76 -24.98 11.82
C LYS A 337 -95.28 -24.71 11.56
N ASN A 338 -94.95 -24.12 10.41
CA ASN A 338 -93.58 -23.79 10.04
C ASN A 338 -92.97 -22.73 10.96
N LEU A 339 -93.72 -21.65 11.17
CA LEU A 339 -93.29 -20.54 12.02
C LEU A 339 -93.13 -21.00 13.47
N LYS A 340 -94.09 -21.74 14.02
CA LYS A 340 -93.98 -22.36 15.35
C LYS A 340 -92.73 -23.22 15.45
N ALA A 341 -92.51 -24.13 14.50
CA ALA A 341 -91.36 -25.01 14.54
C ALA A 341 -90.01 -24.27 14.42
N ILE A 342 -89.94 -23.13 13.72
CA ILE A 342 -88.75 -22.27 13.68
C ILE A 342 -88.55 -21.55 15.02
N VAL A 343 -89.62 -20.96 15.56
CA VAL A 343 -89.60 -20.26 16.84
C VAL A 343 -89.17 -21.20 17.97
N ASP A 344 -89.77 -22.39 18.04
CA ASP A 344 -89.45 -23.41 19.04
C ASP A 344 -88.00 -23.86 18.92
N LEU A 345 -87.54 -24.14 17.70
CA LEU A 345 -86.16 -24.54 17.47
C LEU A 345 -85.17 -23.43 17.86
N TYR A 346 -85.44 -22.19 17.47
CA TYR A 346 -84.60 -21.03 17.82
C TYR A 346 -84.57 -20.81 19.34
N ASN A 347 -85.72 -20.76 20.00
CA ASN A 347 -85.83 -20.56 21.45
C ASN A 347 -85.13 -21.67 22.25
N ASN A 348 -85.18 -22.91 21.78
CA ASN A 348 -84.51 -24.04 22.41
C ASN A 348 -83.00 -24.12 22.09
N SER A 349 -82.53 -23.40 21.06
CA SER A 349 -81.13 -23.41 20.66
C SER A 349 -80.21 -22.67 21.65
N PRO A 350 -78.91 -23.01 21.69
CA PRO A 350 -77.93 -22.22 22.44
C PRO A 350 -77.86 -20.75 22.00
N LEU A 351 -78.13 -20.45 20.72
CA LEU A 351 -78.16 -19.09 20.21
C LEU A 351 -79.31 -18.30 20.82
N GLY A 352 -80.54 -18.83 20.75
CA GLY A 352 -81.72 -18.18 21.31
C GLY A 352 -81.61 -17.94 22.82
N LYS A 353 -81.05 -18.89 23.57
CA LYS A 353 -80.80 -18.76 25.02
C LYS A 353 -79.80 -17.66 25.36
N ARG A 354 -78.76 -17.45 24.52
CA ARG A 354 -77.74 -16.41 24.74
C ARG A 354 -78.16 -15.02 24.29
N SER A 355 -78.92 -14.93 23.19
CA SER A 355 -79.29 -13.65 22.57
C SER A 355 -80.34 -12.85 23.35
N GLY A 356 -80.87 -13.37 24.46
CA GLY A 356 -81.78 -12.67 25.38
C GLY A 356 -83.16 -12.39 24.78
N GLY A 357 -84.22 -12.91 25.40
CA GLY A 357 -85.61 -12.71 24.93
C GLY A 357 -86.11 -13.82 24.00
N LEU A 358 -87.14 -14.53 24.48
CA LEU A 358 -87.86 -15.56 23.73
C LEU A 358 -88.69 -14.88 22.64
N VAL A 359 -88.71 -15.49 21.45
CA VAL A 359 -89.58 -15.05 20.37
C VAL A 359 -90.92 -15.74 20.54
N LYS A 360 -92.02 -14.98 20.52
CA LYS A 360 -93.36 -15.54 20.37
C LYS A 360 -93.77 -15.45 18.91
N LEU A 361 -94.65 -16.36 18.50
CA LEU A 361 -95.20 -16.34 17.14
C LEU A 361 -95.84 -14.98 16.80
N ILE A 362 -96.56 -14.38 17.76
CA ILE A 362 -97.19 -13.07 17.59
C ILE A 362 -96.19 -11.96 17.29
N ASP A 363 -94.97 -12.02 17.85
CA ASP A 363 -93.92 -11.02 17.61
C ASP A 363 -93.46 -11.04 16.15
N LEU A 364 -93.50 -12.21 15.50
CA LEU A 364 -93.20 -12.36 14.08
C LEU A 364 -94.34 -11.84 13.21
N LEU A 365 -95.59 -12.09 13.61
CA LEU A 365 -96.78 -11.64 12.87
C LEU A 365 -96.93 -10.11 12.89
N ILE A 366 -96.60 -9.44 14.01
CA ILE A 366 -96.61 -7.97 14.10
C ILE A 366 -95.64 -7.33 13.08
N LYS A 367 -94.55 -8.01 12.77
CA LYS A 367 -93.52 -7.55 11.81
C LYS A 367 -93.84 -7.88 10.36
N LEU A 368 -94.90 -8.64 10.10
CA LEU A 368 -95.31 -9.03 8.76
C LEU A 368 -95.95 -7.83 8.06
N ALA A 369 -95.22 -7.25 7.10
CA ALA A 369 -95.68 -6.09 6.34
C ALA A 369 -96.54 -6.46 5.12
N GLY A 370 -96.49 -7.72 4.67
CA GLY A 370 -97.24 -8.19 3.52
C GLY A 370 -96.88 -9.61 3.12
N MET A 371 -97.73 -10.21 2.28
CA MET A 371 -97.53 -11.56 1.77
C MET A 371 -97.90 -11.64 0.28
N ASN A 372 -97.07 -12.29 -0.52
CA ASN A 372 -97.29 -12.53 -1.95
C ASN A 372 -97.58 -14.01 -2.19
N THR A 373 -98.75 -14.34 -2.74
CA THR A 373 -99.14 -15.72 -3.04
C THR A 373 -99.84 -15.79 -4.40
N ASP A 374 -99.57 -16.86 -5.14
CA ASP A 374 -100.08 -17.15 -6.49
C ASP A 374 -101.60 -17.41 -6.53
N HIS A 375 -102.18 -17.86 -5.42
CA HIS A 375 -103.61 -18.14 -5.25
C HIS A 375 -104.34 -17.16 -4.32
N CYS A 376 -103.87 -15.91 -4.34
CA CYS A 376 -104.26 -14.78 -3.48
C CYS A 376 -105.76 -14.65 -3.14
N SER A 377 -106.68 -15.06 -4.02
CA SER A 377 -108.14 -14.95 -3.77
C SER A 377 -108.71 -16.01 -2.82
N LYS A 378 -108.11 -17.20 -2.73
CA LYS A 378 -108.55 -18.25 -1.80
C LYS A 378 -108.01 -17.98 -0.40
N GLU A 379 -106.72 -17.71 -0.29
CA GLU A 379 -106.03 -17.51 0.99
C GLU A 379 -106.44 -16.23 1.73
N LYS A 380 -106.83 -15.17 1.00
CA LYS A 380 -107.36 -13.94 1.61
C LYS A 380 -108.76 -14.07 2.20
N LYS A 381 -109.47 -15.17 1.92
CA LYS A 381 -110.85 -15.34 2.36
C LYS A 381 -110.94 -15.69 3.85
N ASP A 382 -109.96 -16.44 4.35
CA ASP A 382 -109.94 -17.01 5.70
C ASP A 382 -108.75 -16.53 6.54
N ALA A 383 -107.94 -15.60 6.01
CA ALA A 383 -106.84 -14.89 6.70
C ALA A 383 -107.35 -13.62 7.38
#